data_AF-A0A7V4IGM4-F1
#
_entry.id   AF-A0A7V4IGM4-F1
#
_cell.length_a   1.000
_cell.length_b   1.000
_cell.length_c   1.000
_cell.angle_alpha   90.00
_cell.angle_beta   90.00
_cell.angle_gamma   90.00
#
_symmetry.space_group_name_H-M   'P 1'
#
loop_
_entity.id
_entity.type
_entity.pdbx_description
1 polymer ?
#
loop_
_entity_poly.entity_id
_entity_poly.type
_entity_poly.pdbx_seq_one_letter_code
_entity_poly.pdbx_strand_id
1 'polypeptide(L)'
;MKERRSFVIALALLVAGAASVRATVIVNDTWADGSRLEQNLPTESRWFAANRASNFLASAGSLKFHTDPTGSRAGLTYFTDTPSTPLTIADGYMLVATLQFTGTGTAVSNANRSMRFGLFDFSGGTRLSADGTSSSMNGAGVTGYALFLNHAGTFGTAPVELLDRTGVSNTDLLGAAAAYTSLGAGGGVAGDPGFLDGVLYTLTLTLARNGSALDLFANLSGGSLNLNHTATDTAPTFTFDTFAIRNSRGDQTASIYDFSLFRVEYLPVPEPNAVALAGAGLAALLGLRRRRG
;
A
#
# COMPACT_ATOMS: atom_id res chain seq x y z
N MET A 1 -31.60 42.86 30.80
CA MET A 1 -30.77 43.00 29.58
C MET A 1 -29.29 42.77 29.94
N LYS A 2 -28.96 41.53 30.26
CA LYS A 2 -27.66 40.91 30.62
C LYS A 2 -28.01 39.40 30.52
N GLU A 3 -27.13 38.50 30.07
CA GLU A 3 -27.39 37.07 29.68
C GLU A 3 -27.35 36.75 28.16
N ARG A 4 -26.74 37.60 27.30
CA ARG A 4 -26.54 37.26 25.86
C ARG A 4 -25.09 37.12 25.41
N ARG A 5 -24.09 37.26 26.31
CA ARG A 5 -22.66 37.27 25.93
C ARG A 5 -21.89 36.00 26.28
N SER A 6 -22.42 35.08 27.08
CA SER A 6 -21.70 33.86 27.51
C SER A 6 -21.88 32.65 26.60
N PHE A 7 -22.78 32.69 25.61
CA PHE A 7 -23.09 31.54 24.74
C PHE A 7 -22.22 31.46 23.48
N VAL A 8 -21.45 32.50 23.15
CA VAL A 8 -20.62 32.57 21.93
C VAL A 8 -19.22 32.00 22.17
N ILE A 9 -18.72 32.00 23.41
CA ILE A 9 -17.36 31.52 23.73
C ILE A 9 -17.31 29.98 23.84
N ALA A 10 -18.41 29.32 24.22
CA ALA A 10 -18.49 27.85 24.23
C ALA A 10 -18.59 27.22 22.82
N LEU A 11 -19.03 27.99 21.81
CA LEU A 11 -19.18 27.50 20.43
C LEU A 11 -17.85 27.50 19.65
N ALA A 12 -16.87 28.34 20.05
CA ALA A 12 -15.54 28.37 19.42
C ALA A 12 -14.61 27.25 19.92
N LEU A 13 -14.86 26.69 21.11
CA LEU A 13 -14.05 25.62 21.69
C LEU A 13 -14.56 24.20 21.34
N LEU A 14 -15.85 24.04 21.02
CA LEU A 14 -16.38 22.72 20.60
C LEU A 14 -16.05 22.35 19.14
N VAL A 15 -15.69 23.33 18.30
CA VAL A 15 -15.23 23.11 16.92
C VAL A 15 -13.68 23.04 16.85
N ALA A 16 -12.98 23.47 17.91
CA ALA A 16 -11.51 23.42 18.00
C ALA A 16 -10.96 22.03 18.37
N GLY A 17 -11.82 21.06 18.71
CA GLY A 17 -11.42 19.71 19.15
C GLY A 17 -11.37 18.65 18.06
N ALA A 18 -11.80 18.95 16.83
CA ALA A 18 -11.42 18.14 15.68
C ALA A 18 -9.97 18.52 15.35
N ALA A 19 -9.01 17.96 16.10
CA ALA A 19 -7.63 17.95 15.65
C ALA A 19 -7.66 17.46 14.21
N SER A 20 -7.35 18.34 13.26
CA SER A 20 -7.06 17.93 11.90
C SER A 20 -5.81 17.06 12.01
N VAL A 21 -6.01 15.75 12.23
CA VAL A 21 -4.88 14.85 12.27
C VAL A 21 -4.38 14.76 10.84
N ARG A 22 -3.21 15.35 10.62
CA ARG A 22 -2.51 15.26 9.35
C ARG A 22 -1.78 13.93 9.31
N ALA A 23 -1.87 13.24 8.17
CA ALA A 23 -1.05 12.08 7.92
C ALA A 23 0.43 12.48 8.00
N THR A 24 1.23 11.68 8.69
CA THR A 24 2.68 11.79 8.64
C THR A 24 3.13 11.12 7.35
N VAL A 25 3.71 11.90 6.44
CA VAL A 25 4.27 11.37 5.20
C VAL A 25 5.65 10.79 5.51
N ILE A 26 5.78 9.48 5.31
CA ILE A 26 7.03 8.74 5.49
C ILE A 26 7.82 8.73 4.18
N VAL A 27 7.12 8.49 3.07
CA VAL A 27 7.65 8.57 1.70
C VAL A 27 6.61 9.26 0.83
N ASN A 28 7.05 10.07 -0.12
CA ASN A 28 6.29 10.64 -1.21
C ASN A 28 7.24 10.87 -2.39
N ASP A 29 7.51 9.78 -3.09
CA ASP A 29 8.47 9.70 -4.18
C ASP A 29 7.72 9.75 -5.51
N THR A 30 8.10 10.72 -6.33
CA THR A 30 7.60 10.89 -7.71
C THR A 30 8.73 10.80 -8.73
N TRP A 31 9.95 10.44 -8.29
CA TRP A 31 11.15 10.43 -9.12
C TRP A 31 11.36 11.76 -9.85
N ALA A 32 11.11 12.87 -9.15
CA ALA A 32 11.10 14.21 -9.75
C ALA A 32 12.45 14.59 -10.40
N ASP A 33 13.55 14.08 -9.85
CA ASP A 33 14.91 14.24 -10.34
C ASP A 33 15.32 13.19 -11.40
N GLY A 34 14.48 12.17 -11.59
CA GLY A 34 14.71 11.05 -12.48
C GLY A 34 15.74 10.04 -11.99
N SER A 35 16.02 10.00 -10.69
CA SER A 35 16.90 9.02 -10.08
C SER A 35 16.15 8.08 -9.15
N ARG A 36 16.76 6.93 -8.85
CA ARG A 36 16.22 5.91 -7.93
C ARG A 36 17.25 5.44 -6.91
N LEU A 37 18.40 6.08 -6.87
CA LEU A 37 19.61 5.59 -6.22
C LEU A 37 19.84 6.19 -4.83
N GLU A 38 19.04 7.19 -4.49
CA GLU A 38 19.15 8.04 -3.31
C GLU A 38 18.10 7.66 -2.28
N GLN A 39 18.45 7.85 -1.01
CA GLN A 39 17.54 7.68 0.12
C GLN A 39 17.49 9.01 0.87
N ASN A 40 16.53 9.86 0.52
CA ASN A 40 16.33 11.19 1.12
C ASN A 40 14.85 11.34 1.52
N LEU A 41 14.46 10.64 2.58
CA LEU A 41 13.08 10.65 3.06
C LEU A 41 12.68 12.07 3.56
N PRO A 42 11.44 12.52 3.34
CA PRO A 42 10.34 11.75 2.75
C PRO A 42 10.24 11.84 1.23
N THR A 43 11.06 12.62 0.53
CA THR A 43 10.85 12.91 -0.91
C THR A 43 11.41 11.86 -1.85
N GLU A 44 12.41 11.09 -1.42
CA GLU A 44 13.08 10.10 -2.26
C GLU A 44 13.37 8.84 -1.46
N SER A 45 13.07 7.69 -2.06
CA SER A 45 13.34 6.38 -1.50
C SER A 45 14.20 5.58 -2.48
N ARG A 46 15.22 4.88 -2.00
CA ARG A 46 16.10 4.14 -2.91
C ARG A 46 15.40 2.88 -3.39
N TRP A 47 15.21 2.75 -4.70
CA TRP A 47 14.65 1.54 -5.31
C TRP A 47 15.76 0.61 -5.79
N PHE A 48 15.77 -0.61 -5.25
CA PHE A 48 16.70 -1.67 -5.57
C PHE A 48 16.07 -2.62 -6.58
N ALA A 49 16.76 -2.85 -7.70
CA ALA A 49 16.39 -3.85 -8.69
C ALA A 49 17.04 -5.19 -8.33
N ALA A 50 16.24 -6.19 -7.99
CA ALA A 50 16.72 -7.44 -7.40
C ALA A 50 17.57 -8.28 -8.37
N ASN A 51 17.19 -8.38 -9.65
CA ASN A 51 17.92 -9.21 -10.63
C ASN A 51 19.01 -8.44 -11.40
N ARG A 52 18.67 -7.26 -11.93
CA ARG A 52 19.53 -6.44 -12.79
C ARG A 52 19.11 -4.98 -12.67
N ALA A 53 20.07 -4.06 -12.60
CA ALA A 53 19.78 -2.63 -12.52
C ALA A 53 18.85 -2.13 -13.63
N SER A 54 18.94 -2.71 -14.83
CA SER A 54 18.11 -2.37 -15.99
C SER A 54 16.63 -2.73 -15.86
N ASN A 55 16.22 -3.46 -14.82
CA ASN A 55 14.80 -3.71 -14.56
C ASN A 55 14.09 -2.45 -14.08
N PHE A 56 14.82 -1.53 -13.45
CA PHE A 56 14.30 -0.25 -13.00
C PHE A 56 15.03 0.89 -13.70
N LEU A 57 14.29 1.58 -14.57
CA LEU A 57 14.78 2.75 -15.30
C LEU A 57 14.03 3.98 -14.79
N ALA A 58 14.74 4.87 -14.11
CA ALA A 58 14.19 6.13 -13.64
C ALA A 58 14.36 7.22 -14.70
N SER A 59 13.40 8.13 -14.76
CA SER A 59 13.43 9.37 -15.52
C SER A 59 12.55 10.39 -14.79
N ALA A 60 12.70 11.68 -15.06
CA ALA A 60 11.96 12.70 -14.31
C ALA A 60 10.45 12.44 -14.32
N GLY A 61 9.86 12.24 -13.14
CA GLY A 61 8.44 11.93 -12.95
C GLY A 61 8.04 10.46 -13.08
N SER A 62 8.99 9.53 -13.28
CA SER A 62 8.70 8.15 -13.68
C SER A 62 9.76 7.14 -13.20
N LEU A 63 9.30 6.00 -12.68
CA LEU A 63 10.11 4.79 -12.51
C LEU A 63 9.50 3.63 -13.29
N LYS A 64 10.22 3.17 -14.32
CA LYS A 64 9.79 2.03 -15.13
C LYS A 64 10.31 0.72 -14.58
N PHE A 65 9.39 -0.18 -14.27
CA PHE A 65 9.65 -1.58 -13.97
C PHE A 65 9.46 -2.45 -15.22
N HIS A 66 10.56 -2.94 -15.79
CA HIS A 66 10.55 -3.86 -16.91
C HIS A 66 10.40 -5.30 -16.43
N THR A 67 9.41 -6.00 -16.97
CA THR A 67 9.23 -7.45 -16.73
C THR A 67 9.98 -8.27 -17.78
N ASP A 68 10.05 -9.59 -17.56
CA ASP A 68 10.64 -10.53 -18.51
C ASP A 68 9.59 -11.55 -18.94
N PRO A 69 9.37 -11.79 -20.24
CA PRO A 69 8.31 -12.68 -20.71
C PRO A 69 8.34 -14.08 -20.07
N THR A 70 9.53 -14.59 -19.76
CA THR A 70 9.74 -15.96 -19.27
C THR A 70 10.23 -16.05 -17.84
N GLY A 71 10.63 -14.93 -17.24
CA GLY A 71 11.29 -14.88 -15.96
C GLY A 71 10.68 -13.87 -15.00
N SER A 72 10.96 -14.07 -13.72
CA SER A 72 10.56 -13.13 -12.68
C SER A 72 11.50 -11.94 -12.65
N ARG A 73 10.94 -10.76 -12.43
CA ARG A 73 11.66 -9.56 -11.99
C ARG A 73 11.08 -9.10 -10.66
N ALA A 74 11.94 -8.53 -9.85
CA ALA A 74 11.55 -8.04 -8.54
C ALA A 74 12.38 -6.82 -8.15
N GLY A 75 11.88 -6.11 -7.16
CA GLY A 75 12.58 -4.99 -6.56
C GLY A 75 11.89 -4.54 -5.28
N LEU A 76 12.56 -3.68 -4.54
CA LEU A 76 12.05 -3.13 -3.30
C LEU A 76 12.58 -1.73 -3.04
N THR A 77 11.95 -1.05 -2.10
CA THR A 77 12.41 0.21 -1.54
C THR A 77 12.21 0.20 -0.04
N TYR A 78 13.09 0.91 0.67
CA TYR A 78 12.99 1.07 2.12
C TYR A 78 12.36 2.42 2.43
N PHE A 79 11.40 2.43 3.36
CA PHE A 79 10.75 3.66 3.84
C PHE A 79 11.22 4.06 5.24
N THR A 80 12.33 3.49 5.72
CA THR A 80 13.11 3.98 6.87
C THR A 80 14.60 3.87 6.57
N ASP A 81 15.45 4.62 7.29
CA ASP A 81 16.90 4.69 6.98
C ASP A 81 17.69 3.44 7.39
N THR A 82 17.21 2.70 8.40
CA THR A 82 17.91 1.52 8.95
C THR A 82 16.92 0.44 9.40
N PRO A 83 17.26 -0.87 9.25
CA PRO A 83 16.41 -1.96 9.75
C PRO A 83 16.33 -2.00 11.28
N SER A 84 17.20 -1.28 12.01
CA SER A 84 17.15 -1.21 13.47
C SER A 84 16.05 -0.30 14.02
N THR A 85 15.41 0.50 13.16
CA THR A 85 14.30 1.40 13.53
C THR A 85 13.17 1.27 12.51
N PRO A 86 12.49 0.11 12.44
CA PRO A 86 11.30 -0.03 11.61
C PRO A 86 10.17 0.85 12.17
N LEU A 87 9.18 1.14 11.33
CA LEU A 87 7.98 1.84 11.76
C LEU A 87 7.07 0.84 12.48
N THR A 88 6.80 1.08 13.76
CA THR A 88 5.80 0.32 14.54
C THR A 88 4.45 1.00 14.47
N ILE A 89 3.42 0.29 14.02
CA ILE A 89 2.05 0.79 14.01
C ILE A 89 1.51 0.79 15.45
N ALA A 90 1.21 1.98 15.98
CA ALA A 90 0.56 2.12 17.28
C ALA A 90 -0.91 1.69 17.22
N ASP A 91 -1.49 1.34 18.37
CA ASP A 91 -2.91 0.99 18.43
C ASP A 91 -3.79 2.17 18.00
N GLY A 92 -4.81 1.91 17.17
CA GLY A 92 -5.63 2.95 16.55
C GLY A 92 -4.95 3.74 15.43
N TYR A 93 -3.77 3.32 14.97
CA TYR A 93 -3.09 3.89 13.80
C TYR A 93 -3.05 2.92 12.62
N MET A 94 -2.77 3.47 11.45
CA MET A 94 -2.57 2.71 10.24
C MET A 94 -1.38 3.22 9.43
N LEU A 95 -0.78 2.29 8.69
CA LEU A 95 0.19 2.53 7.64
C LEU A 95 -0.51 2.36 6.29
N VAL A 96 -0.38 3.32 5.39
CA VAL A 96 -0.97 3.29 4.05
C VAL A 96 0.14 3.45 3.02
N ALA A 97 0.39 2.40 2.23
CA ALA A 97 1.26 2.47 1.07
C ALA A 97 0.43 2.64 -0.20
N THR A 98 0.74 3.65 -1.00
CA THR A 98 0.09 3.99 -2.26
C THR A 98 1.10 3.88 -3.39
N LEU A 99 0.74 3.17 -4.47
CA LEU A 99 1.50 3.12 -5.70
C LEU A 99 0.59 3.50 -6.86
N GLN A 100 1.00 4.47 -7.67
CA GLN A 100 0.33 4.78 -8.93
C GLN A 100 1.14 4.28 -10.11
N PHE A 101 0.46 3.62 -11.05
CA PHE A 101 1.12 3.02 -12.19
C PHE A 101 0.25 2.95 -13.45
N THR A 102 0.90 2.96 -14.61
CA THR A 102 0.30 2.54 -15.88
C THR A 102 0.99 1.28 -16.39
N GLY A 103 0.24 0.43 -17.08
CA GLY A 103 0.77 -0.77 -17.74
C GLY A 103 1.00 -0.55 -19.24
N THR A 104 1.99 -1.25 -19.81
CA THR A 104 2.14 -1.42 -21.27
C THR A 104 2.37 -2.89 -21.59
N GLY A 105 1.72 -3.41 -22.64
CA GLY A 105 1.81 -4.81 -23.03
C GLY A 105 1.17 -5.71 -21.99
N THR A 106 -0.03 -5.35 -21.53
CA THR A 106 -0.83 -6.14 -20.58
C THR A 106 -1.24 -7.46 -21.23
N ALA A 107 -0.93 -8.56 -20.55
CA ALA A 107 -1.38 -9.89 -20.95
C ALA A 107 -2.91 -9.94 -21.11
N VAL A 108 -3.38 -10.57 -22.19
CA VAL A 108 -4.82 -10.67 -22.49
C VAL A 108 -5.58 -11.35 -21.36
N SER A 109 -5.06 -12.48 -20.88
CA SER A 109 -5.61 -13.22 -19.75
C SER A 109 -4.49 -13.91 -18.98
N ASN A 110 -4.73 -14.18 -17.71
CA ASN A 110 -3.90 -15.10 -16.93
C ASN A 110 -4.81 -15.78 -15.87
N ALA A 111 -4.44 -16.98 -15.45
CA ALA A 111 -5.12 -17.69 -14.34
C ALA A 111 -4.37 -17.55 -13.01
N ASN A 112 -3.29 -16.77 -12.96
CA ASN A 112 -2.33 -16.76 -11.86
C ASN A 112 -2.24 -15.38 -11.22
N ARG A 113 -2.01 -15.32 -9.92
CA ARG A 113 -1.70 -14.05 -9.24
C ARG A 113 -0.21 -13.71 -9.41
N SER A 114 0.15 -13.36 -10.65
CA SER A 114 1.53 -13.21 -11.10
C SER A 114 2.15 -11.87 -10.75
N MET A 115 1.36 -10.85 -10.46
CA MET A 115 1.84 -9.57 -9.94
C MET A 115 1.71 -9.55 -8.42
N ARG A 116 2.78 -9.19 -7.71
CA ARG A 116 2.85 -9.32 -6.25
C ARG A 116 3.43 -8.05 -5.65
N PHE A 117 2.83 -7.61 -4.56
CA PHE A 117 3.26 -6.47 -3.77
C PHE A 117 3.31 -6.88 -2.31
N GLY A 118 4.08 -6.18 -1.48
CA GLY A 118 4.02 -6.43 -0.04
C GLY A 118 4.69 -5.36 0.80
N LEU A 119 4.29 -5.37 2.07
CA LEU A 119 4.84 -4.55 3.14
C LEU A 119 5.52 -5.48 4.14
N PHE A 120 6.80 -5.23 4.40
CA PHE A 120 7.66 -6.17 5.12
C PHE A 120 8.44 -5.51 6.24
N ASP A 121 8.85 -6.34 7.19
CA ASP A 121 9.76 -6.02 8.28
C ASP A 121 11.12 -6.67 8.05
N PHE A 122 12.13 -5.87 7.73
CA PHE A 122 13.51 -6.33 7.60
C PHE A 122 14.29 -6.34 8.92
N SER A 123 13.66 -6.10 10.08
CA SER A 123 14.34 -6.15 11.38
C SER A 123 14.98 -7.51 11.69
N GLY A 124 14.36 -8.60 11.24
CA GLY A 124 14.90 -9.97 11.32
C GLY A 124 15.72 -10.41 10.10
N GLY A 125 15.83 -9.57 9.07
CA GLY A 125 16.47 -9.88 7.79
C GLY A 125 17.72 -9.06 7.51
N THR A 126 18.13 -9.03 6.23
CA THR A 126 19.28 -8.22 5.78
C THR A 126 18.87 -7.38 4.58
N ARG A 127 18.93 -6.06 4.72
CA ARG A 127 18.60 -5.14 3.62
C ARG A 127 19.54 -5.29 2.43
N LEU A 128 19.02 -4.99 1.24
CA LEU A 128 19.82 -4.86 0.03
C LEU A 128 20.70 -3.61 0.11
N SER A 129 21.95 -3.74 -0.32
CA SER A 129 22.91 -2.63 -0.41
C SER A 129 23.21 -2.22 -1.87
N ALA A 130 22.88 -3.09 -2.83
CA ALA A 130 23.10 -2.91 -4.25
C ALA A 130 22.05 -3.66 -5.08
N ASP A 131 21.92 -3.27 -6.35
CA ASP A 131 21.14 -4.00 -7.35
C ASP A 131 21.77 -5.35 -7.68
N GLY A 132 20.97 -6.23 -8.29
CA GLY A 132 21.45 -7.43 -8.98
C GLY A 132 21.99 -8.53 -8.08
N THR A 133 21.64 -8.50 -6.79
CA THR A 133 22.10 -9.47 -5.79
C THR A 133 21.35 -10.81 -5.90
N SER A 134 20.03 -10.79 -6.14
CA SER A 134 19.18 -11.98 -6.38
C SER A 134 17.71 -11.57 -6.53
N SER A 135 16.91 -12.29 -7.35
CA SER A 135 15.44 -12.13 -7.37
C SER A 135 14.75 -12.44 -6.03
N SER A 136 15.47 -13.04 -5.09
CA SER A 136 14.97 -13.43 -3.79
C SER A 136 14.85 -12.26 -2.80
N MET A 137 15.50 -11.12 -3.07
CA MET A 137 15.41 -9.88 -2.25
C MET A 137 15.75 -10.06 -0.76
N ASN A 138 16.65 -10.98 -0.43
CA ASN A 138 17.06 -11.30 0.95
C ASN A 138 15.87 -11.59 1.90
N GLY A 139 14.88 -12.38 1.46
CA GLY A 139 13.66 -12.63 2.24
C GLY A 139 13.80 -13.51 3.49
N ALA A 140 15.01 -13.98 3.83
CA ALA A 140 15.24 -14.77 5.04
C ALA A 140 15.08 -13.91 6.30
N GLY A 141 14.33 -14.41 7.28
CA GLY A 141 14.05 -13.72 8.54
C GLY A 141 13.07 -12.54 8.41
N VAL A 142 12.54 -12.29 7.21
CA VAL A 142 11.63 -11.18 6.91
C VAL A 142 10.18 -11.63 7.10
N THR A 143 9.45 -10.93 7.95
CA THR A 143 7.98 -11.08 8.16
C THR A 143 7.23 -9.97 7.43
N GLY A 144 5.90 -10.11 7.32
CA GLY A 144 5.05 -9.08 6.75
C GLY A 144 3.94 -9.67 5.88
N TYR A 145 3.35 -8.81 5.05
CA TYR A 145 2.14 -9.15 4.32
C TYR A 145 2.31 -8.91 2.82
N ALA A 146 1.63 -9.73 2.03
CA ALA A 146 1.64 -9.63 0.58
C ALA A 146 0.23 -9.54 -0.01
N LEU A 147 0.12 -8.78 -1.09
CA LEU A 147 -0.98 -8.82 -2.04
C LEU A 147 -0.50 -9.60 -3.27
N PHE A 148 -1.17 -10.71 -3.56
CA PHE A 148 -1.02 -11.42 -4.82
C PHE A 148 -2.17 -11.03 -5.74
N LEU A 149 -1.85 -10.57 -6.95
CA LEU A 149 -2.78 -9.98 -7.89
C LEU A 149 -2.67 -10.63 -9.27
N ASN A 150 -3.81 -10.99 -9.83
CA ASN A 150 -3.98 -11.30 -11.24
C ASN A 150 -3.96 -9.98 -12.03
N HIS A 151 -2.90 -9.74 -12.79
CA HIS A 151 -2.80 -8.56 -13.66
C HIS A 151 -2.92 -8.96 -15.13
N ALA A 152 -4.14 -9.05 -15.64
CA ALA A 152 -4.42 -9.24 -17.07
C ALA A 152 -5.64 -8.43 -17.52
N GLY A 153 -5.86 -8.35 -18.82
CA GLY A 153 -7.05 -7.70 -19.40
C GLY A 153 -8.36 -8.43 -19.10
N THR A 154 -8.28 -9.69 -18.69
CA THR A 154 -9.42 -10.46 -18.15
C THR A 154 -8.95 -11.26 -16.94
N PHE A 155 -9.70 -11.17 -15.84
CA PHE A 155 -9.34 -11.85 -14.61
C PHE A 155 -9.61 -13.35 -14.67
N GLY A 156 -8.71 -14.11 -14.04
CA GLY A 156 -8.95 -15.48 -13.59
C GLY A 156 -9.69 -15.50 -12.25
N THR A 157 -9.85 -16.70 -11.68
CA THR A 157 -10.55 -16.88 -10.40
C THR A 157 -9.81 -16.21 -9.24
N ALA A 158 -10.54 -15.50 -8.37
CA ALA A 158 -10.02 -14.85 -7.17
C ALA A 158 -8.78 -13.98 -7.47
N PRO A 159 -8.97 -12.88 -8.22
CA PRO A 159 -7.87 -12.08 -8.77
C PRO A 159 -7.01 -11.43 -7.70
N VAL A 160 -7.51 -11.29 -6.47
CA VAL A 160 -6.79 -10.72 -5.34
C VAL A 160 -6.69 -11.75 -4.23
N GLU A 161 -5.53 -11.82 -3.57
CA GLU A 161 -5.34 -12.56 -2.33
C GLU A 161 -4.42 -11.78 -1.40
N LEU A 162 -4.82 -11.70 -0.13
CA LEU A 162 -3.99 -11.18 0.95
C LEU A 162 -3.35 -12.34 1.70
N LEU A 163 -2.06 -12.23 1.99
CA LEU A 163 -1.27 -13.29 2.60
C LEU A 163 -0.39 -12.77 3.73
N ASP A 164 -0.22 -13.59 4.76
CA ASP A 164 0.76 -13.44 5.82
C ASP A 164 2.00 -14.28 5.51
N ARG A 165 3.20 -13.68 5.67
CA ARG A 165 4.48 -14.35 5.46
C ARG A 165 4.92 -15.11 6.71
N THR A 166 4.50 -16.36 6.82
CA THR A 166 4.84 -17.25 7.94
C THR A 166 6.14 -18.04 7.74
N GLY A 167 6.53 -18.30 6.50
CA GLY A 167 7.69 -19.12 6.13
C GLY A 167 9.01 -18.35 6.10
N VAL A 168 9.42 -17.76 7.22
CA VAL A 168 10.58 -16.84 7.30
C VAL A 168 11.94 -17.49 7.01
N SER A 169 12.05 -18.82 7.00
CA SER A 169 13.27 -19.51 6.56
C SER A 169 13.47 -19.48 5.05
N ASN A 170 12.42 -19.16 4.27
CA ASN A 170 12.50 -19.07 2.82
C ASN A 170 13.24 -17.79 2.41
N THR A 171 14.26 -17.91 1.56
CA THR A 171 15.08 -16.77 1.14
C THR A 171 14.42 -15.94 0.03
N ASP A 172 13.39 -16.46 -0.66
CA ASP A 172 12.63 -15.74 -1.68
C ASP A 172 11.48 -14.97 -1.03
N LEU A 173 11.63 -13.65 -1.01
CA LEU A 173 10.70 -12.74 -0.36
C LEU A 173 9.32 -12.81 -0.99
N LEU A 174 9.19 -12.77 -2.32
CA LEU A 174 7.87 -12.72 -2.99
C LEU A 174 7.65 -13.85 -4.00
N GLY A 175 8.63 -14.72 -4.26
CA GLY A 175 8.54 -15.75 -5.29
C GLY A 175 7.91 -17.07 -4.84
N ALA A 176 8.02 -17.43 -3.57
CA ALA A 176 7.56 -18.71 -3.05
C ALA A 176 6.20 -18.59 -2.35
N ALA A 177 5.11 -18.94 -3.04
CA ALA A 177 3.76 -18.91 -2.46
C ALA A 177 3.64 -19.81 -1.21
N ALA A 178 4.42 -20.89 -1.12
CA ALA A 178 4.45 -21.78 0.05
C ALA A 178 5.07 -21.14 1.31
N ALA A 179 5.74 -19.98 1.20
CA ALA A 179 6.22 -19.22 2.35
C ALA A 179 5.12 -18.37 3.01
N TYR A 180 3.89 -18.48 2.52
CA TYR A 180 2.77 -17.65 2.90
C TYR A 180 1.56 -18.47 3.34
N THR A 181 0.85 -17.94 4.33
CA THR A 181 -0.48 -18.39 4.73
C THR A 181 -1.51 -17.44 4.12
N SER A 182 -2.54 -17.98 3.46
CA SER A 182 -3.62 -17.16 2.92
C SER A 182 -4.47 -16.57 4.05
N LEU A 183 -4.71 -15.26 4.01
CA LEU A 183 -5.68 -14.57 4.85
C LEU A 183 -7.04 -14.41 4.15
N GLY A 184 -7.14 -14.88 2.90
CA GLY A 184 -8.34 -14.85 2.09
C GLY A 184 -8.09 -14.33 0.68
N ALA A 185 -8.87 -14.85 -0.27
CA ALA A 185 -8.86 -14.42 -1.66
C ALA A 185 -10.23 -13.86 -2.09
N GLY A 186 -10.25 -12.95 -3.05
CA GLY A 186 -11.44 -12.25 -3.49
C GLY A 186 -11.16 -11.17 -4.53
N GLY A 187 -11.87 -10.05 -4.41
CA GLY A 187 -11.66 -8.85 -5.22
C GLY A 187 -12.25 -8.86 -6.63
N GLY A 188 -12.84 -9.96 -7.11
CA GLY A 188 -13.49 -10.05 -8.42
C GLY A 188 -13.83 -11.50 -8.81
N VAL A 189 -14.47 -11.69 -9.97
CA VAL A 189 -14.78 -13.03 -10.50
C VAL A 189 -14.03 -13.32 -11.80
N ALA A 190 -13.90 -14.61 -12.12
CA ALA A 190 -13.27 -15.02 -13.38
C ALA A 190 -14.10 -14.51 -14.57
N GLY A 191 -13.42 -13.97 -15.58
CA GLY A 191 -14.04 -13.38 -16.76
C GLY A 191 -14.35 -11.89 -16.66
N ASP A 192 -14.21 -11.29 -15.47
CA ASP A 192 -14.35 -9.84 -15.32
C ASP A 192 -13.28 -9.08 -16.13
N PRO A 193 -13.63 -7.91 -16.71
CA PRO A 193 -12.64 -7.02 -17.31
C PRO A 193 -11.57 -6.63 -16.29
N GLY A 194 -10.32 -6.70 -16.72
CA GLY A 194 -9.16 -6.39 -15.88
C GLY A 194 -8.44 -5.11 -16.31
N PHE A 195 -7.12 -5.20 -16.43
CA PHE A 195 -6.23 -4.08 -16.71
C PHE A 195 -6.19 -3.73 -18.20
N LEU A 196 -6.03 -2.44 -18.50
CA LEU A 196 -5.84 -1.92 -19.84
C LEU A 196 -4.54 -1.14 -19.93
N ASP A 197 -3.89 -1.21 -21.09
CA ASP A 197 -2.68 -0.45 -21.35
C ASP A 197 -2.95 1.07 -21.31
N GLY A 198 -1.99 1.81 -20.76
CA GLY A 198 -2.05 3.28 -20.67
C GLY A 198 -3.07 3.84 -19.68
N VAL A 199 -3.82 3.00 -18.96
CA VAL A 199 -4.72 3.44 -17.90
C VAL A 199 -3.94 3.61 -16.59
N LEU A 200 -4.16 4.74 -15.91
CA LEU A 200 -3.60 4.99 -14.58
C LEU A 200 -4.39 4.23 -13.51
N TYR A 201 -3.69 3.41 -12.76
CA TYR A 201 -4.20 2.68 -11.62
C TYR A 201 -3.56 3.18 -10.33
N THR A 202 -4.32 3.19 -9.24
CA THR A 202 -3.85 3.45 -7.88
C THR A 202 -4.08 2.20 -7.05
N LEU A 203 -2.98 1.60 -6.57
CA LEU A 203 -2.99 0.55 -5.56
C LEU A 203 -2.79 1.19 -4.19
N THR A 204 -3.63 0.87 -3.22
CA THR A 204 -3.39 1.13 -1.80
C THR A 204 -3.35 -0.17 -1.01
N LEU A 205 -2.32 -0.32 -0.18
CA LEU A 205 -2.20 -1.36 0.85
C LEU A 205 -2.21 -0.67 2.20
N THR A 206 -3.23 -0.96 3.00
CA THR A 206 -3.40 -0.40 4.34
C THR A 206 -3.27 -1.50 5.37
N LEU A 207 -2.46 -1.22 6.41
CA LEU A 207 -2.32 -2.04 7.60
C LEU A 207 -2.80 -1.19 8.79
N ALA A 208 -3.93 -1.53 9.38
CA ALA A 208 -4.55 -0.80 10.48
C ALA A 208 -4.51 -1.65 11.76
N ARG A 209 -3.89 -1.13 12.82
CA ARG A 209 -3.81 -1.86 14.08
C ARG A 209 -5.09 -1.66 14.89
N ASN A 210 -5.66 -2.78 15.32
CA ASN A 210 -6.90 -2.86 16.08
C ASN A 210 -6.68 -3.76 17.30
N GLY A 211 -6.16 -3.16 18.38
CA GLY A 211 -5.72 -3.87 19.58
C GLY A 211 -4.55 -4.81 19.32
N SER A 212 -4.82 -6.11 19.47
CA SER A 212 -3.87 -7.20 19.19
C SER A 212 -3.97 -7.73 17.75
N ALA A 213 -4.95 -7.27 16.97
CA ALA A 213 -5.13 -7.67 15.58
C ALA A 213 -4.61 -6.60 14.62
N LEU A 214 -4.41 -7.00 13.37
CA LEU A 214 -4.10 -6.12 12.25
C LEU A 214 -5.13 -6.33 11.15
N ASP A 215 -5.82 -5.26 10.78
CA ASP A 215 -6.75 -5.22 9.67
C ASP A 215 -5.99 -4.81 8.40
N LEU A 216 -6.08 -5.64 7.37
CA LEU A 216 -5.47 -5.44 6.06
C LEU A 216 -6.54 -5.01 5.07
N PHE A 217 -6.24 -3.97 4.30
CA PHE A 217 -7.10 -3.52 3.21
C PHE A 217 -6.28 -3.29 1.95
N ALA A 218 -6.64 -3.99 0.87
CA ALA A 218 -6.12 -3.74 -0.46
C ALA A 218 -7.22 -3.11 -1.32
N ASN A 219 -6.94 -1.93 -1.88
CA ASN A 219 -7.77 -1.32 -2.90
C ASN A 219 -6.96 -1.08 -4.18
N LEU A 220 -7.58 -1.38 -5.31
CA LEU A 220 -7.06 -1.04 -6.62
C LEU A 220 -8.16 -0.35 -7.40
N SER A 221 -7.91 0.90 -7.79
CA SER A 221 -8.84 1.71 -8.57
C SER A 221 -8.17 2.30 -9.81
N GLY A 222 -8.95 2.53 -10.87
CA GLY A 222 -8.46 3.12 -12.12
C GLY A 222 -9.20 2.57 -13.33
N GLY A 223 -9.42 3.40 -14.35
CA GLY A 223 -10.29 3.04 -15.47
C GLY A 223 -11.68 2.59 -14.97
N SER A 224 -12.09 1.36 -15.31
CA SER A 224 -13.31 0.73 -14.81
C SER A 224 -13.10 -0.15 -13.57
N LEU A 225 -11.86 -0.31 -13.08
CA LEU A 225 -11.55 -1.14 -11.92
C LEU A 225 -11.80 -0.39 -10.61
N ASN A 226 -12.39 -1.11 -9.66
CA ASN A 226 -12.47 -0.74 -8.24
C ASN A 226 -12.50 -2.03 -7.42
N LEU A 227 -11.35 -2.70 -7.33
CA LEU A 227 -11.22 -3.95 -6.60
C LEU A 227 -10.88 -3.66 -5.14
N ASN A 228 -11.55 -4.35 -4.23
CA ASN A 228 -11.34 -4.23 -2.79
C ASN A 228 -11.24 -5.62 -2.19
N HIS A 229 -10.32 -5.80 -1.26
CA HIS A 229 -10.25 -7.00 -0.44
C HIS A 229 -9.75 -6.68 0.96
N THR A 230 -10.33 -7.33 1.96
CA THR A 230 -9.99 -7.13 3.36
C THR A 230 -9.67 -8.44 4.03
N ALA A 231 -8.77 -8.41 5.00
CA ALA A 231 -8.53 -9.53 5.91
C ALA A 231 -8.15 -9.01 7.30
N THR A 232 -8.27 -9.87 8.31
CA THR A 232 -7.80 -9.57 9.66
C THR A 232 -6.86 -10.69 10.09
N ASP A 233 -5.68 -10.30 10.56
CA ASP A 233 -4.72 -11.18 11.21
C ASP A 233 -4.80 -11.00 12.73
N THR A 234 -4.97 -12.10 13.46
CA THR A 234 -5.10 -12.12 14.93
C THR A 234 -3.80 -12.45 15.65
N ALA A 235 -2.73 -12.79 14.92
CA ALA A 235 -1.38 -12.98 15.44
C ALA A 235 -0.32 -12.17 14.64
N PRO A 236 -0.51 -10.85 14.45
CA PRO A 236 0.26 -10.08 13.48
C PRO A 236 1.64 -9.64 13.99
N THR A 237 2.46 -9.18 13.04
CA THR A 237 3.53 -8.20 13.31
C THR A 237 3.03 -6.78 13.13
N PHE A 238 3.62 -5.82 13.83
CA PHE A 238 3.25 -4.40 13.75
C PHE A 238 4.37 -3.50 13.24
N THR A 239 5.52 -4.08 12.92
CA THR A 239 6.71 -3.36 12.44
C THR A 239 6.84 -3.52 10.94
N PHE A 240 7.15 -2.43 10.24
CA PHE A 240 7.36 -2.45 8.78
C PHE A 240 8.38 -1.40 8.39
N ASP A 241 9.16 -1.67 7.34
CA ASP A 241 10.16 -0.75 6.81
C ASP A 241 10.36 -0.83 5.30
N THR A 242 9.70 -1.77 4.64
CA THR A 242 9.98 -2.12 3.24
C THR A 242 8.70 -2.27 2.44
N PHE A 243 8.70 -1.74 1.22
CA PHE A 243 7.75 -2.09 0.18
C PHE A 243 8.47 -2.89 -0.91
N ALA A 244 7.90 -4.03 -1.31
CA ALA A 244 8.48 -4.86 -2.36
C ALA A 244 7.46 -5.19 -3.46
N ILE A 245 8.00 -5.42 -4.66
CA ILE A 245 7.24 -5.74 -5.86
C ILE A 245 7.89 -6.91 -6.59
N ARG A 246 7.07 -7.77 -7.18
CA ARG A 246 7.53 -8.86 -8.04
C ARG A 246 6.51 -9.17 -9.13
N ASN A 247 6.99 -9.35 -10.35
CA ASN A 247 6.24 -10.10 -11.35
C ASN A 247 6.79 -11.55 -11.42
N SER A 248 5.91 -12.52 -11.60
CA SER A 248 6.30 -13.93 -11.73
C SER A 248 6.82 -14.21 -13.13
N ARG A 249 6.09 -13.76 -14.15
CA ARG A 249 6.44 -13.79 -15.59
C ARG A 249 5.73 -12.65 -16.31
N GLY A 250 6.39 -12.02 -17.26
CA GLY A 250 5.90 -10.86 -18.01
C GLY A 250 4.78 -11.22 -18.99
N ASP A 251 4.76 -12.45 -19.51
CA ASP A 251 3.69 -12.95 -20.37
C ASP A 251 2.35 -13.18 -19.63
N GLN A 252 2.35 -13.04 -18.30
CA GLN A 252 1.17 -13.12 -17.44
C GLN A 252 0.79 -11.78 -16.83
N THR A 253 1.54 -10.71 -17.11
CA THR A 253 1.36 -9.38 -16.49
C THR A 253 1.47 -8.28 -17.56
N ALA A 254 1.73 -7.03 -17.17
CA ALA A 254 2.24 -6.04 -18.12
C ALA A 254 3.73 -6.30 -18.43
N SER A 255 4.17 -5.89 -19.63
CA SER A 255 5.57 -5.92 -20.05
C SER A 255 6.39 -4.81 -19.39
N ILE A 256 5.75 -3.67 -19.13
CA ILE A 256 6.32 -2.53 -18.41
C ILE A 256 5.25 -1.99 -17.46
N TYR A 257 5.66 -1.68 -16.24
CA TYR A 257 4.91 -0.80 -15.35
C TYR A 257 5.63 0.53 -15.26
N ASP A 258 4.92 1.63 -15.47
CA ASP A 258 5.45 2.99 -15.32
C ASP A 258 4.84 3.60 -14.06
N PHE A 259 5.66 3.76 -13.01
CA PHE A 259 5.25 4.30 -11.72
C PHE A 259 5.39 5.82 -11.71
N SER A 260 4.33 6.51 -11.27
CA SER A 260 4.31 7.98 -11.14
C SER A 260 4.26 8.47 -9.70
N LEU A 261 3.95 7.58 -8.75
CA LEU A 261 3.92 7.87 -7.33
C LEU A 261 4.19 6.61 -6.52
N PHE A 262 5.09 6.71 -5.55
CA PHE A 262 5.12 5.83 -4.38
C PHE A 262 5.02 6.66 -3.10
N ARG A 263 3.99 6.41 -2.29
CA ARG A 263 3.73 7.16 -1.07
C ARG A 263 3.49 6.22 0.10
N VAL A 264 4.05 6.53 1.25
CA VAL A 264 3.78 5.83 2.51
C VAL A 264 3.37 6.86 3.55
N GLU A 265 2.21 6.64 4.18
CA GLU A 265 1.61 7.54 5.15
C GLU A 265 1.31 6.79 6.46
N TYR A 266 1.54 7.47 7.58
CA TYR A 266 1.20 7.01 8.92
C TYR A 266 0.22 7.97 9.58
N LEU A 267 -0.94 7.47 9.96
CA LEU A 267 -2.07 8.29 10.42
C LEU A 267 -2.99 7.50 11.34
N PRO A 268 -3.76 8.15 12.23
CA PRO A 268 -4.78 7.46 13.01
C PRO A 268 -5.83 6.86 12.09
N VAL A 269 -6.40 5.73 12.50
CA VAL A 269 -7.60 5.17 11.89
C VAL A 269 -8.74 6.17 12.11
N PRO A 270 -9.46 6.62 11.07
CA PRO A 270 -10.58 7.54 11.25
C PRO A 270 -11.63 6.94 12.18
N GLU A 271 -11.87 7.57 13.34
CA GLU A 271 -12.92 7.10 14.24
C GLU A 271 -14.31 7.34 13.63
N PRO A 272 -15.21 6.33 13.62
CA PRO A 272 -16.60 6.51 13.20
C PRO A 272 -17.33 7.63 13.96
N ASN A 273 -16.94 7.87 15.21
CA ASN A 273 -17.58 8.81 16.12
C ASN A 273 -17.35 10.28 15.75
N ALA A 274 -16.24 10.63 15.09
CA ALA A 274 -15.98 12.01 14.69
C ALA A 274 -17.01 12.49 13.65
N VAL A 275 -17.40 11.61 12.71
CA VAL A 275 -18.42 11.88 11.69
C VAL A 275 -19.82 11.88 12.31
N ALA A 276 -20.12 10.92 13.18
CA ALA A 276 -21.40 10.84 13.87
C ALA A 276 -21.64 12.06 14.79
N LEU A 277 -20.61 12.53 15.50
CA LEU A 277 -20.71 13.69 16.40
C LEU A 277 -20.82 15.00 15.62
N ALA A 278 -20.11 15.14 14.50
CA ALA A 278 -20.29 16.27 13.59
C ALA A 278 -21.71 16.31 13.00
N GLY A 279 -22.23 15.14 12.59
CA GLY A 279 -23.60 14.99 12.10
C GLY A 279 -24.66 15.30 13.17
N ALA A 280 -24.48 14.79 14.39
CA ALA A 280 -25.36 15.06 15.53
C ALA A 280 -25.33 16.53 15.95
N GLY A 281 -24.14 17.16 15.93
CA GLY A 281 -23.96 18.59 16.18
C GLY A 281 -24.71 19.46 15.16
N LEU A 282 -24.62 19.13 13.87
CA LEU A 282 -25.37 19.83 12.82
C LEU A 282 -26.89 19.65 12.97
N ALA A 283 -27.34 18.43 13.27
CA ALA A 283 -28.75 18.12 13.47
C ALA A 283 -29.33 18.88 14.68
N ALA A 284 -28.59 18.95 15.79
CA ALA A 284 -28.97 19.72 16.97
C ALA A 284 -29.07 21.22 16.68
N LEU A 285 -28.12 21.78 15.91
CA LEU A 285 -28.14 23.20 15.50
C LEU A 285 -29.33 23.52 14.58
N LEU A 286 -29.64 22.65 13.63
CA LEU A 286 -30.81 22.79 12.75
C LEU A 286 -32.13 22.65 13.53
N GLY A 287 -32.19 21.74 14.51
CA GLY A 287 -33.35 21.59 15.41
C GLY A 287 -33.57 22.80 16.30
N LEU A 288 -32.50 23.40 16.84
CA LEU A 288 -32.56 24.62 17.65
C LEU A 288 -32.96 25.85 16.84
N ARG A 289 -32.58 25.94 15.55
CA ARG A 289 -33.02 27.02 14.65
C ARG A 289 -34.52 26.94 14.34
N ARG A 290 -35.06 25.73 14.16
CA ARG A 290 -36.50 25.51 13.89
C ARG A 290 -37.41 25.81 15.09
N ARG A 291 -36.90 25.73 16.33
CA ARG A 291 -37.67 26.06 17.54
C ARG A 291 -37.69 27.56 17.89
N ARG A 292 -36.94 28.39 17.17
CA ARG A 292 -36.77 29.83 17.44
C ARG A 292 -37.33 30.74 16.34
N GLY A 293 -37.93 30.18 15.29
CA GLY A 293 -38.74 30.90 14.29
C GLY A 293 -40.19 30.47 14.44
#